data_AF-A0A9P8E1U0-F1
#
_entry.id   AF-A0A9P8E1U0-F1
#
_cell.length_a   1.000
_cell.length_b   1.000
_cell.length_c   1.000
_cell.angle_alpha   90.00
_cell.angle_beta   90.00
_cell.angle_gamma   90.00
#
_symmetry.space_group_name_H-M   'P 1'
#
loop_
_entity.id
_entity.type
_entity.pdbx_description
1 polymer ?
#
loop_
_entity_poly.entity_id
_entity_poly.type
_entity_poly.pdbx_seq_one_letter_code
_entity_poly.pdbx_strand_id
1 'polypeptide(L)'
;MSQSVSPRDKAAKVATTKYATYEPHQIPYSAHYENALYHILEYPPRTRDGIFIIPNDSSEQPKQGISVRERDIDLASLPQISLQQLPLSVHDPRRVFASPIPGLRLTHPGGYLEGGPGPSPEEQKVWAREFVEREGVVGEEALDMAVQHHMQQNMELAKERMRARYDALQQNTRIEKEIKTLMDQREMEVKIETRMKEDARKRRENREHKRKMPAV
;
A
#
# COMPACT_ATOMS: atom_id res chain seq x y z
N MET A 1 -24.04 -13.68 -42.79
CA MET A 1 -23.64 -14.75 -41.85
C MET A 1 -22.83 -14.10 -40.74
N SER A 2 -23.50 -13.78 -39.63
CA SER A 2 -22.91 -13.09 -38.49
C SER A 2 -22.31 -14.12 -37.55
N GLN A 3 -20.97 -14.18 -37.46
CA GLN A 3 -20.31 -14.98 -36.45
C GLN A 3 -20.33 -14.22 -35.13
N SER A 4 -21.15 -14.73 -34.20
CA SER A 4 -21.18 -14.34 -32.80
C SER A 4 -19.88 -14.77 -32.13
N VAL A 5 -18.98 -13.83 -31.88
CA VAL A 5 -17.80 -14.06 -31.05
C VAL A 5 -18.24 -14.14 -29.60
N SER A 6 -18.12 -15.33 -29.01
CA SER A 6 -18.52 -15.60 -27.64
C SER A 6 -17.61 -14.85 -26.65
N PRO A 7 -18.10 -14.29 -25.52
CA PRO A 7 -17.28 -13.52 -24.57
C PRO A 7 -16.23 -14.34 -23.81
N ARG A 8 -16.17 -15.66 -24.03
CA ARG A 8 -15.35 -16.61 -23.26
C ARG A 8 -13.89 -16.69 -23.71
N ASP A 9 -13.57 -16.23 -24.92
CA ASP A 9 -12.20 -16.32 -25.46
C ASP A 9 -11.28 -15.16 -25.05
N LYS A 10 -11.78 -14.17 -24.30
CA LYS A 10 -10.94 -13.10 -23.73
C LYS A 10 -10.21 -13.51 -22.43
N ALA A 11 -10.55 -14.65 -21.84
CA ALA A 11 -9.98 -15.09 -20.56
C ALA A 11 -8.74 -16.01 -20.71
N ALA A 12 -8.34 -16.37 -21.93
CA ALA A 12 -7.27 -17.33 -22.18
C ALA A 12 -6.16 -16.75 -23.07
N LYS A 13 -5.56 -15.64 -22.62
CA LYS A 13 -4.21 -15.19 -22.95
C LYS A 13 -3.87 -14.10 -21.93
N VAL A 14 -3.63 -14.49 -20.68
CA VAL A 14 -2.77 -13.67 -19.81
C VAL A 14 -1.40 -13.78 -20.46
N ALA A 15 -1.13 -12.90 -21.42
CA ALA A 15 0.22 -12.68 -21.89
C ALA A 15 1.06 -12.49 -20.63
N THR A 16 2.15 -13.23 -20.53
CA THR A 16 3.22 -13.02 -19.56
C THR A 16 3.76 -11.61 -19.81
N THR A 17 3.06 -10.61 -19.31
CA THR A 17 3.40 -9.20 -19.50
C THR A 17 4.61 -8.95 -18.63
N LYS A 18 5.76 -8.83 -19.29
CA LYS A 18 7.07 -8.51 -18.71
C LYS A 18 7.08 -7.16 -17.98
N TYR A 19 6.05 -6.35 -18.19
CA TYR A 19 5.87 -4.99 -17.70
C TYR A 19 4.54 -4.89 -16.99
N ALA A 20 4.45 -3.91 -16.09
CA ALA A 20 3.21 -3.66 -15.38
C ALA A 20 2.12 -3.23 -16.36
N THR A 21 0.92 -3.76 -16.14
CA THR A 21 -0.30 -3.38 -16.88
C THR A 21 -1.27 -2.63 -15.99
N TYR A 22 -0.83 -2.23 -14.79
CA TYR A 22 -1.65 -1.56 -13.79
C TYR A 22 -1.08 -0.20 -13.45
N GLU A 23 -1.98 0.69 -13.06
CA GLU A 23 -1.63 1.98 -12.48
C GLU A 23 -1.59 1.86 -10.94
N PRO A 24 -0.78 2.67 -10.24
CA PRO A 24 -0.63 2.56 -8.78
C PRO A 24 -1.95 2.64 -7.99
N HIS A 25 -2.92 3.43 -8.43
CA HIS A 25 -4.23 3.55 -7.76
C HIS A 25 -5.12 2.32 -7.89
N GLN A 26 -4.80 1.40 -8.80
CA GLN A 26 -5.51 0.14 -8.96
C GLN A 26 -5.07 -0.91 -7.93
N ILE A 27 -3.97 -0.65 -7.23
CA ILE A 27 -3.45 -1.53 -6.19
C ILE A 27 -4.36 -1.43 -4.95
N PRO A 28 -4.87 -2.56 -4.43
CA PRO A 28 -5.67 -2.56 -3.21
C PRO A 28 -4.91 -1.95 -2.03
N TYR A 29 -5.58 -1.15 -1.23
CA TYR A 29 -4.99 -0.60 -0.02
C TYR A 29 -4.65 -1.70 0.98
N SER A 30 -3.45 -1.65 1.57
CA SER A 30 -3.01 -2.55 2.63
C SER A 30 -2.37 -1.76 3.77
N ALA A 31 -3.09 -1.68 4.90
CA ALA A 31 -2.57 -1.00 6.10
C ALA A 31 -1.25 -1.62 6.59
N HIS A 32 -1.08 -2.94 6.45
CA HIS A 32 0.15 -3.63 6.84
C HIS A 32 1.35 -3.18 6.01
N TYR A 33 1.19 -3.08 4.68
CA TYR A 33 2.26 -2.61 3.79
C TYR A 33 2.62 -1.16 4.08
N GLU A 34 1.63 -0.27 4.18
CA GLU A 34 1.82 1.16 4.44
C GLU A 34 2.48 1.41 5.81
N ASN A 35 2.08 0.67 6.85
CA ASN A 35 2.70 0.79 8.17
C ASN A 35 4.15 0.31 8.14
N ALA A 36 4.44 -0.77 7.43
CA ALA A 36 5.82 -1.23 7.26
C ALA A 36 6.67 -0.22 6.49
N LEU A 37 6.10 0.41 5.45
CA LEU A 37 6.76 1.44 4.67
C LEU A 37 7.05 2.69 5.53
N TYR A 38 6.10 3.13 6.36
CA TYR A 38 6.33 4.21 7.34
C TYR A 38 7.55 3.91 8.22
N HIS A 39 7.65 2.70 8.79
CA HIS A 39 8.79 2.34 9.63
C HIS A 39 10.12 2.34 8.87
N ILE A 40 10.15 1.84 7.63
CA ILE A 40 11.34 1.84 6.78
C ILE A 40 11.78 3.27 6.45
N LEU A 41 10.84 4.15 6.14
CA LEU A 41 11.15 5.54 5.76
C LEU A 41 11.58 6.38 6.97
N GLU A 42 10.97 6.17 8.13
CA GLU A 42 11.30 6.90 9.36
C GLU A 42 12.63 6.41 9.96
N TYR A 43 12.86 5.08 9.93
CA TYR A 43 14.03 4.43 10.51
C TYR A 43 14.73 3.55 9.47
N PRO A 44 15.33 4.16 8.42
CA PRO A 44 15.96 3.39 7.36
C PRO A 44 17.17 2.62 7.90
N PRO A 45 17.35 1.35 7.46
CA PRO A 45 18.57 0.62 7.77
C PRO A 45 19.78 1.29 7.12
N ARG A 46 20.95 1.09 7.71
CA ARG A 46 22.21 1.71 7.26
C ARG A 46 22.71 1.14 5.92
N THR A 47 22.31 -0.08 5.57
CA THR A 47 22.73 -0.76 4.35
C THR A 47 21.58 -0.89 3.37
N ARG A 48 21.91 -0.71 2.08
CA ARG A 48 21.03 -1.14 0.99
C ARG A 48 21.29 -2.61 0.75
N ASP A 49 20.25 -3.41 0.91
CA ASP A 49 20.32 -4.84 0.69
C ASP A 49 19.62 -5.21 -0.63
N GLY A 50 20.09 -6.27 -1.27
CA GLY A 50 19.51 -6.82 -2.50
C GLY A 50 20.52 -6.86 -3.64
N ILE A 51 20.09 -7.46 -4.74
CA ILE A 51 20.89 -7.62 -5.95
C ILE A 51 20.86 -6.31 -6.73
N PHE A 52 22.04 -5.73 -6.95
CA PHE A 52 22.23 -4.55 -7.79
C PHE A 52 22.35 -4.95 -9.26
N ILE A 53 21.85 -4.09 -10.14
CA ILE A 53 21.85 -4.34 -11.58
C ILE A 53 22.94 -3.50 -12.20
N ILE A 54 23.85 -4.18 -12.88
CA ILE A 54 24.94 -3.55 -13.61
C ILE A 54 24.46 -3.32 -15.05
N PRO A 55 24.44 -2.07 -15.52
CA PRO A 55 24.17 -1.75 -16.93
C PRO A 55 25.11 -2.50 -17.87
N ASN A 56 24.63 -2.84 -19.07
CA ASN A 56 25.39 -3.67 -20.01
C ASN A 56 26.67 -3.01 -20.55
N ASP A 57 26.68 -1.68 -20.56
CA ASP A 57 27.76 -0.77 -20.96
C ASP A 57 28.77 -0.49 -19.83
N SER A 58 28.46 -0.87 -18.59
CA SER A 58 29.38 -0.71 -17.47
C SER A 58 30.54 -1.72 -17.52
N SER A 59 31.74 -1.22 -17.21
CA SER A 59 32.97 -2.03 -17.07
C SER A 59 33.02 -2.84 -15.77
N GLU A 60 32.07 -2.63 -14.85
CA GLU A 60 32.01 -3.35 -13.58
C GLU A 60 31.79 -4.85 -13.78
N GLN A 61 32.39 -5.68 -12.93
CA GLN A 61 32.21 -7.13 -12.93
C GLN A 61 31.12 -7.56 -11.95
N PRO A 62 30.20 -8.47 -12.34
CA PRO A 62 29.15 -8.96 -11.45
C PRO A 62 29.75 -9.77 -10.30
N LYS A 63 29.21 -9.57 -9.09
CA LYS A 63 29.60 -10.28 -7.87
C LYS A 63 28.47 -11.20 -7.44
N GLN A 64 28.76 -12.49 -7.30
CA GLN A 64 27.76 -13.49 -6.95
C GLN A 64 27.00 -13.10 -5.67
N GLY A 65 25.67 -13.08 -5.75
CA GLY A 65 24.78 -12.73 -4.63
C GLY A 65 24.69 -11.23 -4.31
N ILE A 66 25.45 -10.36 -4.98
CA ILE A 66 25.47 -8.91 -4.74
C ILE A 66 25.03 -8.15 -5.99
N SER A 67 25.52 -8.53 -7.16
CA SER A 67 25.21 -7.84 -8.40
C SER A 67 25.14 -8.78 -9.60
N VAL A 68 24.29 -8.43 -10.55
CA VAL A 68 24.04 -9.17 -11.79
C VAL A 68 24.00 -8.18 -12.95
N ARG A 69 24.51 -8.59 -14.12
CA ARG A 69 24.37 -7.77 -15.34
C ARG A 69 22.95 -7.86 -15.85
N GLU A 70 22.45 -6.76 -16.40
CA GLU A 70 21.11 -6.68 -16.96
C GLU A 70 20.80 -7.80 -17.98
N ARG A 71 21.73 -8.09 -18.91
CA ARG A 71 21.56 -9.15 -19.91
C ARG A 71 21.47 -10.58 -19.36
N ASP A 72 21.98 -10.79 -18.14
CA ASP A 72 21.99 -12.12 -17.50
C ASP A 72 20.69 -12.38 -16.73
N ILE A 73 19.78 -11.39 -16.67
CA ILE A 73 18.48 -11.53 -16.01
C ILE A 73 17.48 -12.15 -16.99
N ASP A 74 17.12 -13.41 -16.74
CA ASP A 74 16.01 -14.02 -17.47
C ASP A 74 14.67 -13.48 -16.96
N LEU A 75 14.02 -12.65 -17.76
CA LEU A 75 12.70 -12.08 -17.46
C LEU A 75 11.61 -13.16 -17.27
N ALA A 76 11.77 -14.35 -17.85
CA ALA A 76 10.81 -15.44 -17.67
C ALA A 76 10.96 -16.13 -16.30
N SER A 77 12.15 -16.04 -15.69
CA SER A 77 12.42 -16.57 -14.35
C SER A 77 11.89 -15.67 -13.22
N LEU A 78 11.51 -14.43 -13.54
CA LEU A 78 11.02 -13.46 -12.57
C LEU A 78 9.61 -13.83 -12.06
N PRO A 79 9.29 -13.49 -10.80
CA PRO A 79 8.03 -13.88 -10.17
C PRO A 79 6.83 -13.26 -10.90
N GLN A 80 5.91 -14.10 -11.37
CA GLN A 80 4.64 -13.63 -11.94
C GLN A 80 3.72 -13.17 -10.81
N ILE A 81 3.44 -11.87 -10.74
CA ILE A 81 2.64 -11.25 -9.67
C ILE A 81 1.41 -10.61 -10.31
N SER A 82 0.22 -10.99 -9.85
CA SER A 82 -1.04 -10.39 -10.32
C SER A 82 -1.44 -9.20 -9.43
N LEU A 83 -2.27 -8.30 -9.98
CA LEU A 83 -2.75 -7.10 -9.27
C LEU A 83 -3.41 -7.43 -7.92
N GLN A 84 -4.13 -8.55 -7.82
CA GLN A 84 -4.82 -8.96 -6.59
C GLN A 84 -3.87 -9.40 -5.47
N GLN A 85 -2.62 -9.73 -5.81
CA GLN A 85 -1.60 -10.07 -4.81
C GLN A 85 -0.91 -8.82 -4.26
N LEU A 86 -1.05 -7.67 -4.93
CA LEU A 86 -0.40 -6.42 -4.54
C LEU A 86 -1.20 -5.70 -3.45
N PRO A 87 -0.52 -4.91 -2.58
CA PRO A 87 0.93 -4.82 -2.46
C PRO A 87 1.51 -6.03 -1.73
N LEU A 88 2.68 -6.49 -2.15
CA LEU A 88 3.41 -7.54 -1.46
C LEU A 88 4.00 -7.01 -0.15
N SER A 89 4.01 -7.87 0.87
CA SER A 89 4.74 -7.60 2.13
C SER A 89 6.17 -7.15 1.84
N VAL A 90 6.70 -6.20 2.62
CA VAL A 90 8.09 -5.74 2.51
C VAL A 90 9.13 -6.85 2.74
N HIS A 91 8.72 -7.92 3.45
CA HIS A 91 9.53 -9.11 3.72
C HIS A 91 9.20 -10.29 2.81
N ASP A 92 8.47 -10.08 1.71
CA ASP A 92 8.16 -11.14 0.77
C ASP A 92 9.46 -11.73 0.18
N PRO A 93 9.67 -13.06 0.21
CA PRO A 93 10.91 -13.70 -0.22
C PRO A 93 11.21 -13.50 -1.71
N ARG A 94 10.21 -13.14 -2.52
CA ARG A 94 10.39 -12.80 -3.94
C ARG A 94 11.09 -11.46 -4.15
N ARG A 95 11.22 -10.63 -3.10
CA ARG A 95 11.91 -9.33 -3.16
C ARG A 95 13.42 -9.51 -2.99
N VAL A 96 14.12 -9.65 -4.11
CA VAL A 96 15.57 -9.92 -4.14
C VAL A 96 16.41 -8.78 -4.69
N PHE A 97 15.83 -7.85 -5.46
CA PHE A 97 16.57 -6.76 -6.09
C PHE A 97 16.66 -5.53 -5.17
N ALA A 98 17.75 -4.79 -5.31
CA ALA A 98 17.94 -3.56 -4.54
C ALA A 98 16.93 -2.48 -4.95
N SER A 99 16.42 -1.72 -3.97
CA SER A 99 15.61 -0.52 -4.18
C SER A 99 16.43 0.74 -3.90
N PRO A 100 16.06 1.90 -4.49
CA PRO A 100 16.55 3.19 -4.05
C PRO A 100 16.26 3.49 -2.57
N ILE A 101 15.17 2.92 -2.03
CA ILE A 101 14.77 3.05 -0.62
C ILE A 101 15.51 1.98 0.21
N PRO A 102 16.43 2.37 1.12
CA PRO A 102 17.11 1.41 1.98
C PRO A 102 16.11 0.61 2.82
N GLY A 103 16.33 -0.70 2.94
CA GLY A 103 15.45 -1.60 3.70
C GLY A 103 14.23 -2.12 2.94
N LEU A 104 13.98 -1.64 1.73
CA LEU A 104 12.97 -2.18 0.84
C LEU A 104 13.66 -2.89 -0.34
N ARG A 105 13.21 -4.09 -0.68
CA ARG A 105 13.68 -4.83 -1.85
C ARG A 105 12.59 -4.89 -2.91
N LEU A 106 13.00 -4.93 -4.18
CA LEU A 106 12.13 -5.05 -5.33
C LEU A 106 12.03 -6.51 -5.77
N THR A 107 10.90 -6.86 -6.39
CA THR A 107 10.72 -8.19 -7.00
C THR A 107 11.30 -8.29 -8.40
N HIS A 108 11.42 -7.15 -9.07
CA HIS A 108 11.91 -7.04 -10.43
C HIS A 108 12.95 -5.91 -10.52
N PRO A 109 13.90 -6.01 -11.47
CA PRO A 109 14.70 -4.89 -11.94
C PRO A 109 13.87 -3.64 -12.22
N GLY A 110 14.14 -2.53 -11.51
CA GLY A 110 13.40 -1.28 -11.72
C GLY A 110 11.87 -1.40 -11.55
N GLY A 111 11.42 -2.43 -10.82
CA GLY A 111 10.00 -2.68 -10.60
C GLY A 111 9.38 -1.73 -9.60
N TYR A 112 8.05 -1.82 -9.45
CA TYR A 112 7.31 -1.03 -8.46
C TYR A 112 7.62 -1.46 -7.02
N LEU A 113 7.47 -0.51 -6.10
CA LEU A 113 7.75 -0.70 -4.68
C LEU A 113 6.78 -1.70 -4.04
N GLU A 114 5.54 -1.69 -4.50
CA GLU A 114 4.45 -2.58 -4.10
C GLU A 114 4.72 -4.03 -4.54
N GLY A 115 5.67 -4.23 -5.46
CA GLY A 115 5.95 -5.50 -6.11
C GLY A 115 5.47 -5.50 -7.55
N GLY A 116 5.87 -6.54 -8.30
CA GLY A 116 5.60 -6.66 -9.72
C GLY A 116 6.65 -5.98 -10.60
N PRO A 117 6.51 -6.15 -11.93
CA PRO A 117 7.37 -5.51 -12.92
C PRO A 117 7.17 -3.98 -12.94
N GLY A 118 8.11 -3.26 -13.54
CA GLY A 118 8.03 -1.81 -13.74
C GLY A 118 7.29 -1.44 -15.03
N PRO A 119 7.24 -0.13 -15.38
CA PRO A 119 6.67 0.34 -16.64
C PRO A 119 7.44 -0.21 -17.84
N SER A 120 6.80 -0.18 -19.01
CA SER A 120 7.43 -0.66 -20.25
C SER A 120 8.62 0.21 -20.66
N PRO A 121 9.60 -0.30 -21.43
CA PRO A 121 10.75 0.48 -21.87
C PRO A 121 10.37 1.70 -22.69
N GLU A 122 9.25 1.65 -23.41
CA GLU A 122 8.75 2.80 -24.17
C GLU A 122 8.19 3.88 -23.25
N GLU A 123 7.43 3.51 -22.22
CA GLU A 123 6.97 4.46 -21.18
C GLU A 123 8.16 5.07 -20.43
N GLN A 124 9.18 4.27 -20.11
CA GLN A 124 10.40 4.77 -19.49
C GLN A 124 11.13 5.78 -20.37
N LYS A 125 11.24 5.55 -21.69
CA LYS A 125 11.84 6.49 -22.63
C LYS A 125 11.04 7.79 -22.76
N VAL A 126 9.72 7.70 -22.79
CA VAL A 126 8.83 8.88 -22.83
C VAL A 126 9.05 9.71 -21.57
N TRP A 127 8.97 9.09 -20.40
CA TRP A 127 9.20 9.77 -19.13
C TRP A 127 10.61 10.38 -19.03
N ALA A 128 11.64 9.65 -19.46
CA ALA A 128 13.02 10.13 -19.43
C ALA A 128 13.20 11.38 -20.33
N ARG A 129 12.57 11.41 -21.50
CA ARG A 129 12.59 12.57 -22.39
C ARG A 129 11.90 13.78 -21.75
N GLU A 130 10.71 13.58 -21.20
CA GLU A 130 9.95 14.63 -20.51
C GLU A 130 10.70 15.16 -19.28
N PHE A 131 11.38 14.28 -18.55
CA PHE A 131 12.23 14.66 -17.42
C PHE A 131 13.39 15.54 -17.86
N VAL A 132 14.16 15.12 -18.87
CA VAL A 132 15.30 15.89 -19.40
C VAL A 132 14.87 17.26 -19.93
N GLU A 133 13.76 17.31 -20.67
CA GLU A 133 13.22 18.55 -21.22
C GLU A 133 12.75 19.52 -20.11
N ARG A 134 12.00 19.01 -19.12
CA ARG A 134 11.49 19.81 -18.01
C ARG A 134 12.59 20.39 -17.13
N GLU A 135 13.63 19.60 -16.84
CA GLU A 135 14.72 20.02 -15.98
C GLU A 135 15.83 20.78 -16.74
N GLY A 136 15.74 20.87 -18.07
CA GLY A 136 16.74 21.55 -18.90
C GLY A 136 18.12 20.92 -18.82
N VAL A 137 18.18 19.59 -18.63
CA VAL A 137 19.43 18.86 -18.38
C VAL A 137 20.27 18.80 -19.66
N VAL A 138 21.52 19.24 -19.57
CA VAL A 138 22.51 19.15 -20.65
C VAL A 138 23.75 18.45 -20.10
N GLY A 139 23.89 17.16 -20.40
CA GLY A 139 25.02 16.33 -19.98
C GLY A 139 24.73 15.37 -18.82
N GLU A 140 25.65 14.42 -18.62
CA GLU A 140 25.52 13.32 -17.66
C GLU A 140 25.59 13.80 -16.20
N GLU A 141 26.55 14.67 -15.87
CA GLU A 141 26.68 15.20 -14.50
C GLU A 141 25.44 15.99 -14.06
N ALA A 142 24.87 16.80 -14.97
CA ALA A 142 23.64 17.54 -14.70
C ALA A 142 22.43 16.61 -14.51
N LEU A 143 22.38 15.50 -15.26
CA LEU A 143 21.35 14.48 -15.11
C LEU A 143 21.43 13.82 -13.74
N ASP A 144 22.63 13.40 -13.32
CA ASP A 144 22.84 12.77 -12.03
C ASP A 144 22.45 13.69 -10.87
N MET A 145 22.85 14.97 -10.91
CA MET A 145 22.44 15.95 -9.91
C MET A 145 20.93 16.14 -9.86
N ALA A 146 20.27 16.28 -11.02
CA ALA A 146 18.82 16.43 -11.10
C ALA A 146 18.09 15.20 -10.54
N VAL A 147 18.53 13.99 -10.92
CA VAL A 147 17.96 12.73 -10.42
C VAL A 147 18.13 12.61 -8.91
N GLN A 148 19.32 12.88 -8.36
CA GLN A 148 19.54 12.82 -6.91
C GLN A 148 18.68 13.85 -6.15
N HIS A 149 18.57 15.06 -6.68
CA HIS A 149 17.73 16.11 -6.10
C HIS A 149 16.25 15.71 -6.05
N HIS A 150 15.69 15.24 -7.18
CA HIS A 150 14.30 14.76 -7.23
C HIS A 150 14.07 13.53 -6.36
N MET A 151 15.04 12.61 -6.31
CA MET A 151 14.97 11.46 -5.40
C MET A 151 14.90 11.90 -3.94
N GLN A 152 15.72 12.87 -3.54
CA GLN A 152 15.70 13.40 -2.18
C GLN A 152 14.36 14.08 -1.85
N GLN A 153 13.87 14.95 -2.75
CA GLN A 153 12.58 15.62 -2.58
C GLN A 153 11.43 14.63 -2.47
N ASN A 154 11.40 13.61 -3.33
CA ASN A 154 10.37 12.57 -3.29
C ASN A 154 10.46 11.72 -2.01
N MET A 155 11.67 11.45 -1.52
CA MET A 155 11.88 10.74 -0.25
C MET A 155 11.37 11.55 0.93
N GLU A 156 11.64 12.86 0.98
CA GLU A 156 11.16 13.76 2.02
C GLU A 156 9.63 13.89 1.99
N LEU A 157 9.05 14.06 0.81
CA LEU A 157 7.60 14.08 0.62
C LEU A 157 6.94 12.76 1.04
N ALA A 158 7.55 11.62 0.72
CA ALA A 158 7.06 10.32 1.15
C ALA A 158 7.06 10.18 2.68
N LYS A 159 8.14 10.61 3.35
CA LYS A 159 8.21 10.65 4.82
C LYS A 159 7.14 11.53 5.43
N GLU A 160 6.96 12.74 4.91
CA GLU A 160 5.94 13.68 5.39
C GLU A 160 4.53 13.07 5.27
N ARG A 161 4.19 12.52 4.10
CA ARG A 161 2.90 11.87 3.87
C ARG A 161 2.67 10.68 4.79
N MET A 162 3.70 9.87 5.03
CA MET A 162 3.59 8.71 5.91
C MET A 162 3.44 9.11 7.39
N ARG A 163 4.11 10.18 7.84
CA ARG A 163 3.89 10.76 9.18
C ARG A 163 2.47 11.30 9.33
N ALA A 164 2.00 12.08 8.37
CA ALA A 164 0.64 12.62 8.39
C ALA A 164 -0.42 11.50 8.42
N ARG A 165 -0.21 10.43 7.64
CA ARG A 165 -1.05 9.23 7.68
C ARG A 165 -1.02 8.57 9.06
N TYR A 166 0.16 8.39 9.65
CA TYR A 166 0.30 7.78 10.97
C TYR A 166 -0.43 8.59 12.05
N ASP A 167 -0.28 9.91 12.05
CA ASP A 167 -0.96 10.80 12.99
C ASP A 167 -2.48 10.75 12.83
N ALA A 168 -2.97 10.74 11.58
CA ALA A 168 -4.39 10.56 11.29
C ALA A 168 -4.94 9.22 11.82
N LEU A 169 -4.18 8.13 11.70
CA LEU A 169 -4.57 6.84 12.26
C LEU A 169 -4.65 6.85 13.79
N GLN A 170 -3.72 7.53 14.46
CA GLN A 170 -3.76 7.68 15.93
C GLN A 170 -4.97 8.52 16.37
N GLN A 171 -5.28 9.60 15.64
CA GLN A 171 -6.47 10.41 15.90
C GLN A 171 -7.76 9.61 15.69
N ASN A 172 -7.88 8.87 14.59
CA ASN A 172 -9.02 8.01 14.34
C ASN A 172 -9.20 6.97 15.44
N THR A 173 -8.12 6.32 15.88
CA THR A 173 -8.15 5.34 16.97
C THR A 173 -8.63 5.96 18.29
N ARG A 174 -8.24 7.21 18.57
CA ARG A 174 -8.70 7.95 19.75
C ARG A 174 -10.19 8.26 19.66
N ILE A 175 -10.65 8.76 18.51
CA ILE A 175 -12.05 9.09 18.26
C ILE A 175 -12.92 7.84 18.35
N GLU A 176 -12.50 6.70 17.80
CA GLU A 176 -13.23 5.42 17.89
C GLU A 176 -13.42 4.97 19.34
N LYS A 177 -12.41 5.13 20.20
CA LYS A 177 -12.51 4.83 21.63
C LYS A 177 -13.49 5.76 22.34
N GLU A 178 -13.48 7.05 21.99
CA GLU A 178 -14.40 8.04 22.54
C GLU A 178 -15.85 7.75 22.13
N ILE A 179 -16.08 7.47 20.83
CA ILE A 179 -17.38 7.05 20.32
C ILE A 179 -17.88 5.82 21.07
N LYS A 180 -17.04 4.80 21.24
CA LYS A 180 -17.41 3.60 22.01
C LYS A 180 -17.82 3.94 23.44
N THR A 181 -17.05 4.78 24.13
CA THR A 181 -17.36 5.20 25.50
C THR A 181 -18.70 5.93 25.59
N LEU A 182 -18.97 6.84 24.64
CA LEU A 182 -20.26 7.55 24.58
C LEU A 182 -21.43 6.62 24.25
N MET A 183 -21.22 5.62 23.38
CA MET A 183 -22.22 4.60 23.09
C MET A 183 -22.54 3.74 24.32
N ASP A 184 -21.53 3.32 25.08
CA ASP A 184 -21.70 2.54 26.31
C ASP A 184 -22.46 3.36 27.38
N GLN A 185 -22.14 4.66 27.52
CA GLN A 185 -22.88 5.57 28.40
C GLN A 185 -24.35 5.69 28.00
N ARG A 186 -24.62 5.90 26.70
CA ARG A 186 -25.98 6.00 26.17
C ARG A 186 -26.76 4.70 26.38
N GLU A 187 -26.14 3.54 26.18
CA GLU A 187 -26.79 2.25 26.43
C GLU A 187 -27.17 2.10 27.92
N MET A 188 -26.29 2.50 28.83
CA MET A 188 -26.56 2.49 30.26
C MET A 188 -27.70 3.43 30.64
N GLU A 189 -27.74 4.64 30.10
CA GLU A 189 -28.84 5.60 30.32
C GLU A 189 -30.19 5.04 29.84
N VAL A 190 -30.25 4.48 28.63
CA VAL A 190 -31.46 3.84 28.10
C VAL A 190 -31.90 2.66 28.98
N LYS A 191 -30.95 1.87 29.49
CA LYS A 191 -31.24 0.75 30.39
C LYS A 191 -31.78 1.22 31.75
N ILE A 192 -31.29 2.34 32.28
CA ILE A 192 -31.81 2.94 33.51
C ILE A 192 -33.22 3.48 33.25
N GLU A 193 -33.43 4.20 32.16
CA GLU A 193 -34.72 4.78 31.81
C GLU A 193 -35.79 3.70 31.60
N THR A 194 -35.47 2.61 30.90
CA THR A 194 -36.39 1.48 30.71
C THR A 194 -36.75 0.80 32.04
N ARG A 195 -35.77 0.54 32.92
CA ARG A 195 -36.03 0.03 34.28
C ARG A 195 -36.93 0.96 35.09
N MET A 196 -36.67 2.26 35.06
CA MET A 196 -37.49 3.24 35.77
C MET A 196 -38.94 3.27 35.24
N LYS A 197 -39.13 3.18 33.93
CA LYS A 197 -40.46 3.09 33.30
C LYS A 197 -41.20 1.81 33.70
N GLU A 198 -40.51 0.67 33.69
CA GLU A 198 -41.09 -0.62 34.13
C GLU A 198 -41.48 -0.60 35.61
N ASP A 199 -40.62 -0.08 36.48
CA ASP A 199 -40.91 0.04 37.91
C ASP A 199 -42.08 0.99 38.17
N ALA A 200 -42.16 2.10 37.43
CA ALA A 200 -43.29 3.01 37.49
C ALA A 200 -44.60 2.31 37.04
N ARG A 201 -44.55 1.49 35.99
CA ARG A 201 -45.70 0.70 35.52
C ARG A 201 -46.16 -0.31 36.58
N LYS A 202 -45.24 -1.13 37.11
CA LYS A 202 -45.53 -2.09 38.19
C LYS A 202 -46.13 -1.42 39.43
N ARG A 203 -45.63 -0.24 39.82
CA ARG A 203 -46.18 0.54 40.94
C ARG A 203 -47.62 1.00 40.68
N ARG A 204 -47.95 1.41 39.45
CA ARG A 204 -49.32 1.78 39.06
C ARG A 204 -50.25 0.56 39.10
N GLU A 205 -49.84 -0.55 38.47
CA GLU A 205 -50.58 -1.81 38.48
C GLU A 205 -50.87 -2.31 39.90
N ASN A 206 -49.87 -2.29 40.80
CA ASN A 206 -50.04 -2.68 42.21
C ASN A 206 -51.02 -1.78 42.98
N ARG A 207 -51.03 -0.47 42.71
CA ARG A 207 -51.99 0.46 43.32
C ARG A 207 -53.41 0.21 42.83
N GLU A 208 -53.58 -0.07 41.54
CA GLU A 208 -54.88 -0.42 40.97
C GLU A 208 -55.40 -1.75 41.49
N HIS A 209 -54.53 -2.77 41.60
CA HIS A 209 -54.90 -4.07 42.15
C HIS A 209 -55.36 -3.96 43.61
N LYS A 210 -54.65 -3.18 44.45
CA LYS A 210 -55.06 -2.91 45.84
C LYS A 210 -56.40 -2.18 45.96
N ARG A 211 -56.76 -1.32 44.99
CA ARG A 211 -58.05 -0.62 44.96
C ARG A 211 -59.22 -1.52 44.54
N LYS A 212 -58.95 -2.56 43.74
CA LYS A 212 -59.96 -3.50 43.25
C LYS A 212 -60.21 -4.69 44.19
N MET A 213 -59.36 -4.90 45.21
CA MET A 213 -59.59 -5.88 46.27
C MET A 213 -60.61 -5.31 47.29
N PRO A 214 -61.81 -5.90 47.45
CA PRO A 214 -62.74 -5.48 48.49
C PRO A 214 -62.15 -5.84 49.86
N ALA A 215 -62.27 -4.91 50.83
CA ALA A 215 -61.95 -5.19 52.22
C ALA A 215 -62.90 -6.27 52.74
N VAL A 216 -62.34 -7.40 53.17
CA VAL A 216 -63.03 -8.49 53.88
C VAL A 216 -63.09 -8.14 55.36
#